data_AF-A0A975MM62-F1
#
_entry.id   AF-A0A975MM62-F1
#
_cell.length_a   1.000
_cell.length_b   1.000
_cell.length_c   1.000
_cell.angle_alpha   90.00
_cell.angle_beta   90.00
_cell.angle_gamma   90.00
#
_symmetry.space_group_name_H-M   'P 1'
#
loop_
_entity.id
_entity.type
_entity.pdbx_description
1 polymer ?
#
loop_
_entity_poly.entity_id
_entity_poly.type
_entity_poly.pdbx_seq_one_letter_code
_entity_poly.pdbx_strand_id
1 'polypeptide(L)'
;MTITINNNPNDPSGLYTIDSTTAISGKTVIGGTAKHKIVIANNVQYTVTGDNGGDTINFSKNTTDNNLFGGTGDDTIKAGNGNNYIVGGGGNDTISAGNGSNTILVGSTTGTSPVSSTVSVGSGNNSISISGNSSDIASISLGKGSNWVSVSGGTANIKSFSNAKDALDVFSGATANVLAITKAWTPDNQTINDGTVYLTTKTVAINLSGAGGTSGWNVTATGSTSLTGSSYNDTFLASGSKDVLTGGGGTDSFYITKGSSTITDLSGNDVLVASAKTKVSATVSANWTAGNTTTDDGAVTLNLNSGVSVDLSNAVVSKGLTIDGSNGSDNIIGSNGNDLIKAGIHDSLTGGAGSDTFSFAKGSTVKGVEKIFGGITDTTLNTVTDYSKGAVGTGDVLQYSSTLKIGGFDAANGVSIDSKTGVVSFTSNPTDLNTAVTELATAFNSHHQGNGTFAFFQLNGTGPEYLYIASAKEASPSSHDNVIQLVGVTSISEISLHGSHLTIIS
;
A
#
# COMPACT_ATOMS: atom_id res chain seq x y z
N MET A 1 30.35 -1.18 -43.77
CA MET A 1 31.45 -0.46 -44.45
C MET A 1 32.48 -0.20 -43.38
N THR A 2 33.68 -0.73 -43.51
CA THR A 2 34.44 -1.14 -42.33
C THR A 2 35.91 -0.64 -42.65
N ILE A 3 36.73 -0.21 -41.67
CA ILE A 3 38.15 0.16 -41.80
C ILE A 3 39.10 -0.85 -41.09
N THR A 4 40.18 -1.31 -41.75
CA THR A 4 41.28 -2.05 -41.10
C THR A 4 42.45 -1.11 -40.92
N ILE A 5 42.94 -0.98 -39.69
CA ILE A 5 44.21 -0.30 -39.42
C ILE A 5 45.07 -1.27 -38.63
N ASN A 6 45.94 -1.96 -39.36
CA ASN A 6 46.91 -2.86 -38.74
C ASN A 6 47.86 -2.00 -37.93
N ASN A 7 47.89 -2.21 -36.61
CA ASN A 7 48.96 -1.66 -35.80
C ASN A 7 50.30 -2.10 -36.40
N ASN A 8 51.10 -1.11 -36.78
CA ASN A 8 52.53 -1.27 -36.72
C ASN A 8 52.84 -1.59 -35.25
N PRO A 9 53.47 -2.72 -34.89
CA PRO A 9 53.84 -3.03 -33.51
C PRO A 9 54.77 -1.98 -32.87
N ASN A 10 55.20 -0.96 -33.63
CA ASN A 10 56.00 0.17 -33.19
C ASN A 10 55.27 1.53 -33.13
N ASP A 11 53.95 1.59 -33.31
CA ASP A 11 53.18 2.83 -33.11
C ASP A 11 52.33 2.78 -31.83
N PRO A 12 52.87 3.23 -30.68
CA PRO A 12 52.16 3.24 -29.41
C PRO A 12 51.06 4.33 -29.32
N SER A 13 50.84 5.14 -30.37
CA SER A 13 49.94 6.30 -30.31
C SER A 13 48.50 6.04 -30.76
N GLY A 14 48.23 4.98 -31.53
CA GLY A 14 46.88 4.41 -31.79
C GLY A 14 45.79 5.39 -32.27
N LEU A 15 46.15 6.56 -32.81
CA LEU A 15 45.22 7.64 -33.17
C LEU A 15 44.81 7.54 -34.64
N TYR A 16 43.50 7.34 -34.87
CA TYR A 16 42.92 7.24 -36.20
C TYR A 16 41.79 8.26 -36.38
N THR A 17 42.01 9.25 -37.23
CA THR A 17 41.03 10.31 -37.56
C THR A 17 40.63 10.19 -39.03
N ILE A 18 39.34 10.08 -39.32
CA ILE A 18 38.82 10.06 -40.70
C ILE A 18 37.87 11.27 -40.88
N ASP A 19 38.36 12.30 -41.58
CA ASP A 19 37.70 13.62 -41.75
C ASP A 19 37.37 13.96 -43.22
N SER A 20 37.73 13.12 -44.20
CA SER A 20 37.56 13.45 -45.64
C SER A 20 36.45 12.66 -46.35
N THR A 21 35.75 13.35 -47.24
CA THR A 21 34.60 12.96 -48.09
C THR A 21 34.88 11.87 -49.13
N THR A 22 35.97 11.12 -49.02
CA THR A 22 36.27 10.02 -49.93
C THR A 22 35.59 8.76 -49.43
N ALA A 23 34.64 8.22 -50.20
CA ALA A 23 33.90 7.00 -49.88
C ALA A 23 34.85 5.80 -49.73
N ILE A 24 34.96 5.21 -48.53
CA ILE A 24 35.84 4.06 -48.24
C ILE A 24 35.04 2.86 -47.70
N SER A 25 34.91 1.79 -48.51
CA SER A 25 33.98 0.65 -48.33
C SER A 25 34.52 -0.56 -47.52
N GLY A 26 33.65 -1.21 -46.71
CA GLY A 26 33.78 -2.53 -46.02
C GLY A 26 35.15 -3.12 -45.53
N LYS A 27 35.49 -3.10 -44.22
CA LYS A 27 36.60 -3.73 -43.36
C LYS A 27 36.59 -3.72 -41.73
N THR A 28 36.61 -4.79 -40.92
CA THR A 28 36.49 -4.69 -39.42
C THR A 28 37.73 -4.04 -38.73
N VAL A 29 37.54 -3.27 -37.64
CA VAL A 29 38.65 -2.93 -36.71
C VAL A 29 38.84 -4.15 -35.80
N ILE A 30 39.99 -4.82 -35.88
CA ILE A 30 40.35 -5.93 -34.99
C ILE A 30 41.75 -5.58 -34.50
N GLY A 31 41.87 -5.25 -33.22
CA GLY A 31 43.13 -4.91 -32.58
C GLY A 31 43.62 -6.00 -31.61
N GLY A 32 44.84 -5.79 -31.09
CA GLY A 32 45.47 -6.59 -30.05
C GLY A 32 45.08 -6.17 -28.63
N THR A 33 46.01 -5.59 -27.86
CA THR A 33 45.81 -5.22 -26.44
C THR A 33 46.09 -3.74 -26.14
N ALA A 34 46.09 -2.87 -27.16
CA ALA A 34 46.50 -1.46 -27.03
C ALA A 34 45.26 -0.56 -26.93
N LYS A 35 45.39 0.64 -26.34
CA LYS A 35 44.31 1.63 -26.36
C LYS A 35 44.22 2.32 -27.72
N HIS A 36 43.07 2.33 -28.37
CA HIS A 36 42.84 3.00 -29.64
C HIS A 36 41.99 4.25 -29.50
N LYS A 37 42.17 5.21 -30.42
CA LYS A 37 41.27 6.35 -30.56
C LYS A 37 40.80 6.50 -32.00
N ILE A 38 39.51 6.28 -32.21
CA ILE A 38 38.83 6.32 -33.51
C ILE A 38 37.92 7.53 -33.54
N VAL A 39 38.09 8.43 -34.51
CA VAL A 39 37.25 9.63 -34.68
C VAL A 39 36.69 9.68 -36.10
N ILE A 40 35.36 9.62 -36.22
CA ILE A 40 34.62 9.69 -37.49
C ILE A 40 33.71 10.94 -37.48
N ALA A 41 33.82 11.75 -38.54
CA ALA A 41 33.07 13.00 -38.67
C ALA A 41 32.19 13.12 -39.93
N ASN A 42 32.29 12.17 -40.86
CA ASN A 42 31.43 12.12 -42.04
C ASN A 42 30.09 11.41 -41.74
N ASN A 43 29.13 11.52 -42.66
CA ASN A 43 27.79 10.91 -42.53
C ASN A 43 27.69 9.61 -43.33
N VAL A 44 28.54 8.65 -42.98
CA VAL A 44 28.52 7.30 -43.54
C VAL A 44 28.28 6.32 -42.41
N GLN A 45 27.49 5.28 -42.67
CA GLN A 45 27.29 4.17 -41.73
C GLN A 45 28.55 3.33 -41.61
N TYR A 46 29.01 3.12 -40.38
CA TYR A 46 30.15 2.25 -40.08
C TYR A 46 29.78 1.09 -39.18
N THR A 47 30.63 0.07 -39.25
CA THR A 47 30.77 -0.93 -38.21
C THR A 47 32.19 -0.82 -37.65
N VAL A 48 32.33 -0.62 -36.34
CA VAL A 48 33.61 -0.43 -35.63
C VAL A 48 33.65 -1.36 -34.45
N THR A 49 34.78 -2.06 -34.26
CA THR A 49 34.99 -3.00 -33.16
C THR A 49 36.32 -2.67 -32.50
N GLY A 50 36.35 -2.41 -31.20
CA GLY A 50 37.59 -2.29 -30.44
C GLY A 50 38.17 -3.66 -30.08
N ASP A 51 39.23 -3.67 -29.29
CA ASP A 51 39.98 -4.87 -28.93
C ASP A 51 39.90 -5.23 -27.45
N ASN A 52 41.00 -5.68 -26.83
CA ASN A 52 41.05 -5.96 -25.39
C ASN A 52 41.56 -4.79 -24.54
N GLY A 53 41.98 -3.71 -25.18
CA GLY A 53 42.37 -2.46 -24.54
C GLY A 53 41.19 -1.52 -24.37
N GLY A 54 41.29 -0.58 -23.43
CA GLY A 54 40.29 0.47 -23.28
C GLY A 54 40.35 1.48 -24.43
N ASP A 55 39.38 1.42 -25.33
CA ASP A 55 39.32 2.14 -26.59
C ASP A 55 38.44 3.41 -26.50
N THR A 56 38.68 4.36 -27.40
CA THR A 56 37.85 5.56 -27.57
C THR A 56 37.27 5.59 -28.98
N ILE A 57 35.96 5.37 -29.10
CA ILE A 57 35.21 5.41 -30.36
C ILE A 57 34.36 6.68 -30.37
N ASN A 58 34.68 7.64 -31.25
CA ASN A 58 34.00 8.94 -31.28
C ASN A 58 33.40 9.28 -32.65
N PHE A 59 32.09 9.15 -32.71
CA PHE A 59 31.20 9.46 -33.83
C PHE A 59 30.35 10.70 -33.52
N SER A 60 30.74 11.57 -32.58
CA SER A 60 29.88 12.67 -32.08
C SER A 60 29.35 13.62 -33.17
N LYS A 61 29.95 13.65 -34.36
CA LYS A 61 29.51 14.46 -35.52
C LYS A 61 28.75 13.65 -36.59
N ASN A 62 28.80 12.32 -36.54
CA ASN A 62 28.09 11.44 -37.45
C ASN A 62 26.59 11.46 -37.12
N THR A 63 25.75 11.40 -38.16
CA THR A 63 24.28 11.39 -38.01
C THR A 63 23.60 10.19 -38.65
N THR A 64 24.35 9.14 -38.95
CA THR A 64 23.87 7.91 -39.59
C THR A 64 23.86 6.75 -38.61
N ASP A 65 23.16 5.69 -38.94
CA ASP A 65 23.06 4.49 -38.12
C ASP A 65 24.40 3.72 -38.13
N ASN A 66 24.99 3.40 -36.96
CA ASN A 66 26.26 2.69 -36.87
C ASN A 66 26.19 1.47 -35.96
N ASN A 67 27.10 0.52 -36.18
CA ASN A 67 27.32 -0.63 -35.29
C ASN A 67 28.66 -0.45 -34.58
N LEU A 68 28.67 -0.23 -33.26
CA LEU A 68 29.85 0.09 -32.48
C LEU A 68 30.04 -0.96 -31.38
N PHE A 69 31.21 -1.59 -31.33
CA PHE A 69 31.55 -2.61 -30.35
C PHE A 69 32.82 -2.15 -29.64
N GLY A 70 32.79 -2.03 -28.30
CA GLY A 70 33.95 -1.66 -27.49
C GLY A 70 34.97 -2.80 -27.42
N GLY A 71 34.52 -3.99 -27.01
CA GLY A 71 35.38 -5.17 -26.95
C GLY A 71 35.55 -5.62 -25.51
N THR A 72 36.78 -5.86 -25.07
CA THR A 72 37.08 -5.94 -23.64
C THR A 72 37.99 -4.78 -23.22
N GLY A 73 38.00 -4.43 -21.94
CA GLY A 73 38.66 -3.22 -21.45
C GLY A 73 37.65 -2.11 -21.19
N ASP A 74 38.13 -1.02 -20.60
CA ASP A 74 37.27 0.12 -20.24
C ASP A 74 37.12 1.07 -21.42
N ASP A 75 36.01 0.97 -22.16
CA ASP A 75 35.82 1.71 -23.41
C ASP A 75 35.07 3.03 -23.25
N THR A 76 35.30 3.97 -24.16
CA THR A 76 34.54 5.23 -24.28
C THR A 76 33.94 5.34 -25.68
N ILE A 77 32.62 5.22 -25.77
CA ILE A 77 31.88 5.23 -27.05
C ILE A 77 30.96 6.45 -27.11
N LYS A 78 31.11 7.27 -28.13
CA LYS A 78 30.17 8.34 -28.50
C LYS A 78 29.62 8.04 -29.88
N ALA A 79 28.36 7.61 -30.00
CA ALA A 79 27.84 7.09 -31.26
C ALA A 79 27.37 8.14 -32.28
N GLY A 80 27.22 9.40 -31.86
CA GLY A 80 26.62 10.43 -32.72
C GLY A 80 25.10 10.34 -32.74
N ASN A 81 24.45 10.96 -33.73
CA ASN A 81 23.01 10.78 -33.96
C ASN A 81 22.77 9.57 -34.89
N GLY A 82 21.52 9.16 -35.03
CA GLY A 82 21.12 8.00 -35.83
C GLY A 82 20.68 6.84 -34.94
N ASN A 83 20.18 5.77 -35.55
CA ASN A 83 19.80 4.55 -34.84
C ASN A 83 21.02 3.65 -34.72
N ASN A 84 21.77 3.77 -33.63
CA ASN A 84 23.01 3.02 -33.45
C ASN A 84 22.77 1.71 -32.70
N TYR A 85 23.51 0.67 -33.09
CA TYR A 85 23.67 -0.55 -32.33
C TYR A 85 25.00 -0.51 -31.60
N ILE A 86 25.00 -0.55 -30.27
CA ILE A 86 26.18 -0.33 -29.45
C ILE A 86 26.34 -1.50 -28.48
N VAL A 87 27.54 -2.07 -28.42
CA VAL A 87 27.93 -3.07 -27.42
C VAL A 87 29.14 -2.53 -26.70
N GLY A 88 29.05 -2.29 -25.39
CA GLY A 88 30.22 -1.94 -24.59
C GLY A 88 31.19 -3.11 -24.56
N GLY A 89 30.68 -4.26 -24.09
CA GLY A 89 31.45 -5.48 -23.97
C GLY A 89 31.90 -5.67 -22.51
N GLY A 90 33.08 -6.25 -22.31
CA GLY A 90 33.58 -6.53 -20.96
C GLY A 90 34.45 -5.39 -20.45
N GLY A 91 34.13 -4.82 -19.29
CA GLY A 91 34.91 -3.72 -18.70
C GLY A 91 33.99 -2.59 -18.27
N ASN A 92 34.57 -1.51 -17.74
CA ASN A 92 33.82 -0.34 -17.28
C ASN A 92 33.66 0.65 -18.43
N ASP A 93 32.56 0.52 -19.18
CA ASP A 93 32.35 1.32 -20.38
C ASP A 93 31.67 2.65 -20.10
N THR A 94 31.94 3.65 -20.92
CA THR A 94 31.24 4.94 -20.96
C THR A 94 30.63 5.17 -22.32
N ILE A 95 29.31 5.09 -22.41
CA ILE A 95 28.56 5.13 -23.67
C ILE A 95 27.65 6.36 -23.72
N SER A 96 27.76 7.13 -24.81
CA SER A 96 26.84 8.20 -25.18
C SER A 96 26.29 7.94 -26.58
N ALA A 97 25.02 7.56 -26.66
CA ALA A 97 24.42 7.10 -27.92
C ALA A 97 23.85 8.24 -28.79
N GLY A 98 23.79 9.48 -28.27
CA GLY A 98 23.19 10.62 -28.96
C GLY A 98 21.69 10.45 -29.25
N ASN A 99 21.16 11.17 -30.24
CA ASN A 99 19.74 11.09 -30.62
C ASN A 99 19.49 9.97 -31.64
N GLY A 100 18.27 9.47 -31.68
CA GLY A 100 17.84 8.35 -32.51
C GLY A 100 17.36 7.20 -31.63
N SER A 101 16.85 6.15 -32.27
CA SER A 101 16.41 4.94 -31.59
C SER A 101 17.57 3.97 -31.50
N ASN A 102 18.34 4.04 -30.41
CA ASN A 102 19.55 3.24 -30.25
C ASN A 102 19.27 1.93 -29.53
N THR A 103 20.03 0.88 -29.87
CA THR A 103 20.06 -0.39 -29.14
C THR A 103 21.42 -0.53 -28.47
N ILE A 104 21.45 -0.73 -27.15
CA ILE A 104 22.67 -0.68 -26.36
C ILE A 104 22.75 -1.91 -25.47
N LEU A 105 23.86 -2.64 -25.52
CA LEU A 105 24.14 -3.79 -24.65
C LEU A 105 25.37 -3.48 -23.79
N VAL A 106 25.24 -3.65 -22.49
CA VAL A 106 26.32 -3.48 -21.50
C VAL A 106 26.34 -4.63 -20.51
N GLY A 107 27.50 -4.82 -19.88
CA GLY A 107 27.76 -5.86 -18.90
C GLY A 107 28.53 -7.06 -19.47
N SER A 108 29.09 -7.87 -18.57
CA SER A 108 30.10 -8.86 -18.91
C SER A 108 29.49 -10.12 -19.55
N THR A 109 29.88 -10.44 -20.78
CA THR A 109 29.42 -11.67 -21.46
C THR A 109 30.30 -12.90 -21.16
N THR A 110 31.48 -12.71 -20.55
CA THR A 110 32.49 -13.79 -20.42
C THR A 110 33.37 -13.73 -19.16
N GLY A 111 33.31 -12.66 -18.34
CA GLY A 111 34.17 -12.47 -17.17
C GLY A 111 33.44 -12.66 -15.83
N THR A 112 34.14 -13.20 -14.83
CA THR A 112 33.66 -13.35 -13.44
C THR A 112 33.81 -12.08 -12.59
N SER A 113 34.58 -11.09 -13.05
CA SER A 113 34.79 -9.84 -12.34
C SER A 113 33.62 -8.88 -12.57
N PRO A 114 33.07 -8.26 -11.51
CA PRO A 114 32.03 -7.24 -11.63
C PRO A 114 32.51 -6.06 -12.47
N VAL A 115 31.62 -5.52 -13.32
CA VAL A 115 31.87 -4.30 -14.10
C VAL A 115 30.88 -3.18 -13.76
N SER A 116 31.26 -1.95 -14.05
CA SER A 116 30.45 -0.75 -13.81
C SER A 116 30.45 0.18 -15.03
N SER A 117 29.44 0.05 -15.88
CA SER A 117 29.31 0.87 -17.10
C SER A 117 28.37 2.06 -16.90
N THR A 118 28.55 3.10 -17.70
CA THR A 118 27.67 4.28 -17.76
C THR A 118 27.08 4.41 -19.16
N VAL A 119 25.78 4.67 -19.24
CA VAL A 119 25.06 4.81 -20.50
C VAL A 119 24.23 6.09 -20.47
N SER A 120 24.36 6.92 -21.51
CA SER A 120 23.50 8.08 -21.72
C SER A 120 22.94 8.07 -23.13
N VAL A 121 21.62 8.24 -23.23
CA VAL A 121 20.91 8.33 -24.51
C VAL A 121 20.24 9.69 -24.66
N GLY A 122 20.14 10.18 -25.89
CA GLY A 122 19.48 11.42 -26.25
C GLY A 122 17.98 11.23 -26.48
N SER A 123 17.41 11.99 -27.41
CA SER A 123 16.01 11.82 -27.81
C SER A 123 15.84 10.59 -28.69
N GLY A 124 14.69 9.92 -28.63
CA GLY A 124 14.36 8.76 -29.47
C GLY A 124 13.94 7.58 -28.61
N ASN A 125 13.54 6.48 -29.23
CA ASN A 125 13.09 5.30 -28.50
C ASN A 125 14.26 4.34 -28.37
N ASN A 126 14.92 4.32 -27.21
CA ASN A 126 16.14 3.54 -27.02
C ASN A 126 15.83 2.22 -26.31
N SER A 127 16.53 1.16 -26.68
CA SER A 127 16.56 -0.13 -25.98
C SER A 127 17.92 -0.30 -25.33
N ILE A 128 17.94 -0.55 -24.02
CA ILE A 128 19.17 -0.77 -23.26
C ILE A 128 19.05 -2.10 -22.54
N SER A 129 19.97 -3.02 -22.79
CA SER A 129 20.05 -4.30 -22.13
C SER A 129 21.29 -4.39 -21.26
N ILE A 130 21.10 -4.84 -20.03
CA ILE A 130 22.15 -5.17 -19.09
C ILE A 130 22.15 -6.69 -18.93
N SER A 131 23.30 -7.30 -19.17
CA SER A 131 23.50 -8.74 -19.08
C SER A 131 24.82 -9.06 -18.41
N GLY A 132 24.93 -10.23 -17.79
CA GLY A 132 26.20 -10.71 -17.24
C GLY A 132 26.11 -11.08 -15.77
N ASN A 133 27.12 -10.69 -15.00
CA ASN A 133 27.29 -11.11 -13.62
C ASN A 133 26.24 -10.46 -12.70
N SER A 134 25.80 -11.16 -11.64
CA SER A 134 24.88 -10.62 -10.62
C SER A 134 25.41 -9.38 -9.89
N SER A 135 26.71 -9.11 -9.97
CA SER A 135 27.37 -7.95 -9.37
C SER A 135 27.66 -6.81 -10.36
N ASP A 136 27.31 -6.96 -11.63
CA ASP A 136 27.48 -5.89 -12.63
C ASP A 136 26.58 -4.70 -12.30
N ILE A 137 27.04 -3.49 -12.61
CA ILE A 137 26.32 -2.24 -12.38
C ILE A 137 26.27 -1.44 -13.68
N ALA A 138 25.10 -0.88 -14.00
CA ALA A 138 24.95 0.07 -15.08
C ALA A 138 24.28 1.36 -14.59
N SER A 139 24.95 2.50 -14.74
CA SER A 139 24.34 3.81 -14.46
C SER A 139 23.76 4.42 -15.75
N ILE A 140 22.44 4.57 -15.81
CA ILE A 140 21.72 4.90 -17.03
C ILE A 140 21.06 6.28 -16.91
N SER A 141 21.38 7.17 -17.84
CA SER A 141 20.67 8.42 -18.06
C SER A 141 19.83 8.32 -19.34
N LEU A 142 18.53 8.09 -19.15
CA LEU A 142 17.55 8.11 -20.22
C LEU A 142 17.28 9.54 -20.68
N GLY A 143 17.11 9.70 -21.99
CA GLY A 143 16.68 10.94 -22.61
C GLY A 143 15.17 10.94 -22.88
N LYS A 144 14.74 11.77 -23.84
CA LYS A 144 13.33 11.84 -24.27
C LYS A 144 12.97 10.63 -25.13
N GLY A 145 11.69 10.35 -25.26
CA GLY A 145 11.17 9.24 -26.07
C GLY A 145 10.69 8.11 -25.18
N SER A 146 10.22 7.02 -25.78
CA SER A 146 9.78 5.81 -25.09
C SER A 146 10.95 4.86 -25.04
N ASN A 147 11.62 4.77 -23.90
CA ASN A 147 12.80 3.94 -23.74
C ASN A 147 12.44 2.62 -23.08
N TRP A 148 13.19 1.56 -23.38
CA TRP A 148 13.05 0.26 -22.76
C TRP A 148 14.38 -0.14 -22.13
N VAL A 149 14.35 -0.50 -20.85
CA VAL A 149 15.50 -1.03 -20.13
C VAL A 149 15.22 -2.47 -19.73
N SER A 150 16.11 -3.38 -20.10
CA SER A 150 16.03 -4.80 -19.77
C SER A 150 17.23 -5.21 -18.93
N VAL A 151 16.99 -5.79 -17.77
CA VAL A 151 18.02 -6.14 -16.77
C VAL A 151 17.96 -7.64 -16.52
N SER A 152 18.85 -8.38 -17.19
CA SER A 152 18.93 -9.85 -17.09
C SER A 152 19.91 -10.35 -16.02
N GLY A 153 20.76 -9.46 -15.51
CA GLY A 153 21.68 -9.71 -14.40
C GLY A 153 22.23 -8.39 -13.88
N GLY A 154 22.75 -8.39 -12.65
CA GLY A 154 23.34 -7.20 -12.04
C GLY A 154 22.31 -6.17 -11.57
N THR A 155 22.75 -4.91 -11.49
CA THR A 155 21.98 -3.76 -11.00
C THR A 155 21.95 -2.62 -12.01
N ALA A 156 20.76 -2.17 -12.39
CA ALA A 156 20.54 -0.97 -13.18
C ALA A 156 20.26 0.24 -12.27
N ASN A 157 21.07 1.28 -12.32
CA ASN A 157 20.83 2.57 -11.66
C ASN A 157 20.32 3.57 -12.69
N ILE A 158 19.00 3.69 -12.82
CA ILE A 158 18.35 4.55 -13.80
C ILE A 158 18.05 5.90 -13.18
N LYS A 159 18.64 6.96 -13.73
CA LYS A 159 18.53 8.32 -13.19
C LYS A 159 17.09 8.81 -13.13
N SER A 160 16.30 8.54 -14.17
CA SER A 160 14.89 8.90 -14.20
C SER A 160 14.12 8.24 -15.33
N PHE A 161 12.84 7.98 -15.11
CA PHE A 161 11.85 7.89 -16.18
C PHE A 161 11.22 9.26 -16.41
N SER A 162 11.18 9.67 -17.67
CA SER A 162 10.74 11.02 -18.08
C SER A 162 9.63 10.99 -19.12
N ASN A 163 9.21 9.79 -19.53
CA ASN A 163 8.10 9.53 -20.41
C ASN A 163 7.14 8.52 -19.76
N ALA A 164 5.84 8.74 -19.94
CA ALA A 164 4.79 7.83 -19.44
C ALA A 164 4.87 6.43 -20.07
N LYS A 165 5.58 6.29 -21.20
CA LYS A 165 5.77 5.05 -21.97
C LYS A 165 7.20 4.48 -21.86
N ASP A 166 8.01 4.93 -20.90
CA ASP A 166 9.24 4.21 -20.58
C ASP A 166 8.85 2.82 -20.03
N ALA A 167 9.59 1.77 -20.38
CA ALA A 167 9.34 0.38 -20.00
C ALA A 167 10.56 -0.24 -19.31
N LEU A 168 10.31 -1.18 -18.41
CA LEU A 168 11.34 -1.83 -17.60
C LEU A 168 11.08 -3.32 -17.48
N ASP A 169 12.06 -4.13 -17.86
CA ASP A 169 12.05 -5.56 -17.60
C ASP A 169 13.19 -5.92 -16.66
N VAL A 170 12.86 -6.51 -15.51
CA VAL A 170 13.85 -6.99 -14.53
C VAL A 170 13.63 -8.47 -14.30
N PHE A 171 14.62 -9.27 -14.70
CA PHE A 171 14.56 -10.72 -14.55
C PHE A 171 14.98 -11.16 -13.14
N SER A 172 14.67 -12.42 -12.80
CA SER A 172 15.02 -13.01 -11.52
C SER A 172 16.50 -12.87 -11.17
N GLY A 173 16.78 -12.39 -9.96
CA GLY A 173 18.14 -12.13 -9.47
C GLY A 173 18.75 -10.79 -9.90
N ALA A 174 18.11 -10.05 -10.80
CA ALA A 174 18.51 -8.69 -11.18
C ALA A 174 17.82 -7.62 -10.33
N THR A 175 18.44 -6.44 -10.27
CA THR A 175 17.91 -5.28 -9.54
C THR A 175 17.81 -4.05 -10.45
N ALA A 176 16.76 -3.23 -10.29
CA ALA A 176 16.69 -1.91 -10.90
C ALA A 176 16.31 -0.84 -9.86
N ASN A 177 17.08 0.26 -9.87
CA ASN A 177 16.85 1.45 -9.07
C ASN A 177 16.47 2.60 -10.00
N VAL A 178 15.18 2.95 -10.06
CA VAL A 178 14.69 4.14 -10.79
C VAL A 178 14.61 5.32 -9.82
N LEU A 179 15.61 6.19 -9.88
CA LEU A 179 15.85 7.23 -8.88
C LEU A 179 14.85 8.40 -8.95
N ALA A 180 14.14 8.56 -10.05
CA ALA A 180 13.11 9.58 -10.19
C ALA A 180 12.08 9.26 -11.29
N ILE A 181 10.81 9.21 -10.92
CA ILE A 181 9.69 9.27 -11.88
C ILE A 181 9.25 10.73 -12.00
N THR A 182 9.45 11.32 -13.19
CA THR A 182 9.23 12.77 -13.41
C THR A 182 7.95 13.11 -14.17
N LYS A 183 7.28 12.10 -14.73
CA LYS A 183 5.94 12.19 -15.33
C LYS A 183 5.10 10.98 -14.91
N ALA A 184 3.78 11.14 -14.88
CA ALA A 184 2.88 10.08 -14.44
C ALA A 184 3.18 8.82 -15.26
N TRP A 185 3.40 7.72 -14.55
CA TRP A 185 3.87 6.48 -15.15
C TRP A 185 2.84 5.38 -14.95
N THR A 186 2.41 4.78 -16.04
CA THR A 186 1.41 3.70 -16.05
C THR A 186 1.93 2.65 -17.02
N PRO A 187 2.85 1.78 -16.57
CA PRO A 187 3.34 0.69 -17.39
C PRO A 187 2.19 -0.23 -17.86
N ASP A 188 2.37 -0.79 -19.06
CA ASP A 188 1.56 -1.90 -19.55
C ASP A 188 2.29 -3.23 -19.32
N ASN A 189 1.75 -4.31 -19.90
CA ASN A 189 2.29 -5.65 -19.73
C ASN A 189 3.66 -5.88 -20.40
N GLN A 190 4.22 -4.87 -21.08
CA GLN A 190 5.60 -4.89 -21.59
C GLN A 190 6.61 -4.49 -20.51
N THR A 191 6.15 -4.03 -19.34
CA THR A 191 6.99 -3.84 -18.16
C THR A 191 6.83 -5.07 -17.26
N ILE A 192 7.91 -5.81 -17.06
CA ILE A 192 7.93 -7.07 -16.33
C ILE A 192 8.83 -6.94 -15.10
N ASN A 193 8.34 -7.38 -13.94
CA ASN A 193 9.15 -7.51 -12.75
C ASN A 193 9.15 -8.94 -12.20
N ASP A 194 10.26 -9.65 -12.44
CA ASP A 194 10.58 -10.95 -11.85
C ASP A 194 11.78 -10.87 -10.89
N GLY A 195 12.33 -9.67 -10.69
CA GLY A 195 13.50 -9.41 -9.85
C GLY A 195 13.19 -8.46 -8.70
N THR A 196 14.06 -7.48 -8.46
CA THR A 196 13.85 -6.46 -7.42
C THR A 196 13.88 -5.06 -8.02
N VAL A 197 12.78 -4.32 -7.88
CA VAL A 197 12.69 -2.94 -8.38
C VAL A 197 12.44 -1.97 -7.24
N TYR A 198 13.21 -0.88 -7.26
CA TYR A 198 13.03 0.30 -6.41
C TYR A 198 12.67 1.51 -7.28
N LEU A 199 11.55 2.15 -6.98
CA LEU A 199 11.07 3.36 -7.64
C LEU A 199 11.05 4.52 -6.65
N THR A 200 11.43 5.71 -7.10
CA THR A 200 11.26 6.94 -6.31
C THR A 200 10.41 7.96 -7.05
N THR A 201 9.39 8.49 -6.38
CA THR A 201 8.56 9.59 -6.87
C THR A 201 8.40 10.68 -5.82
N LYS A 202 7.98 11.87 -6.25
CA LYS A 202 7.74 13.02 -5.38
C LYS A 202 6.30 13.51 -5.44
N THR A 203 5.83 13.92 -6.61
CA THR A 203 4.47 14.49 -6.76
C THR A 203 3.70 13.86 -7.92
N VAL A 204 4.19 12.73 -8.40
CA VAL A 204 3.83 12.17 -9.69
C VAL A 204 3.27 10.78 -9.46
N ALA A 205 2.07 10.55 -9.99
CA ALA A 205 1.38 9.29 -9.81
C ALA A 205 2.11 8.14 -10.52
N ILE A 206 2.07 6.97 -9.90
CA ILE A 206 2.52 5.71 -10.47
C ILE A 206 1.35 4.73 -10.37
N ASN A 207 1.02 4.06 -11.47
CA ASN A 207 0.02 3.01 -11.49
C ASN A 207 0.59 1.74 -12.13
N LEU A 208 0.91 0.75 -11.29
CA LEU A 208 1.56 -0.50 -11.65
C LEU A 208 0.58 -1.64 -11.98
N SER A 209 -0.73 -1.37 -11.97
CA SER A 209 -1.76 -2.40 -12.19
C SER A 209 -1.66 -3.08 -13.56
N GLY A 210 -1.03 -2.43 -14.54
CA GLY A 210 -0.78 -2.99 -15.87
C GLY A 210 0.53 -3.77 -16.01
N ALA A 211 1.43 -3.71 -15.02
CA ALA A 211 2.73 -4.35 -15.08
C ALA A 211 2.61 -5.88 -14.94
N GLY A 212 3.44 -6.61 -15.70
CA GLY A 212 3.55 -8.06 -15.64
C GLY A 212 4.68 -8.54 -14.71
N GLY A 213 4.99 -9.82 -14.82
CA GLY A 213 6.03 -10.48 -14.02
C GLY A 213 5.45 -11.32 -12.89
N THR A 214 6.23 -11.53 -11.85
CA THR A 214 5.93 -12.42 -10.71
C THR A 214 6.28 -11.81 -9.36
N SER A 215 6.84 -10.59 -9.34
CA SER A 215 7.31 -9.88 -8.16
C SER A 215 6.66 -8.51 -8.06
N GLY A 216 6.37 -8.08 -6.83
CA GLY A 216 5.90 -6.72 -6.56
C GLY A 216 7.03 -5.69 -6.50
N TRP A 217 6.65 -4.45 -6.25
CA TRP A 217 7.45 -3.25 -6.48
C TRP A 217 7.71 -2.51 -5.16
N ASN A 218 8.93 -1.98 -5.00
CA ASN A 218 9.27 -1.13 -3.87
C ASN A 218 9.19 0.34 -4.31
N VAL A 219 8.24 1.10 -3.79
CA VAL A 219 8.01 2.49 -4.21
C VAL A 219 8.17 3.44 -3.03
N THR A 220 9.07 4.41 -3.17
CA THR A 220 9.25 5.51 -2.21
C THR A 220 8.61 6.79 -2.72
N ALA A 221 7.64 7.31 -1.96
CA ALA A 221 7.02 8.61 -2.16
C ALA A 221 7.61 9.65 -1.20
N THR A 222 8.22 10.70 -1.75
CA THR A 222 8.89 11.77 -0.97
C THR A 222 8.10 13.09 -0.90
N GLY A 223 6.95 13.14 -1.56
CA GLY A 223 5.98 14.23 -1.51
C GLY A 223 4.58 13.64 -1.71
N SER A 224 3.56 14.49 -1.86
CA SER A 224 2.18 14.04 -2.05
C SER A 224 1.95 13.38 -3.40
N THR A 225 1.58 12.10 -3.41
CA THR A 225 1.35 11.34 -4.64
C THR A 225 0.20 10.34 -4.55
N SER A 226 -0.19 9.78 -5.70
CA SER A 226 -1.07 8.62 -5.81
C SER A 226 -0.26 7.43 -6.31
N LEU A 227 -0.27 6.33 -5.55
CA LEU A 227 0.38 5.08 -5.91
C LEU A 227 -0.67 3.98 -6.04
N THR A 228 -0.61 3.22 -7.12
CA THR A 228 -1.36 1.98 -7.30
C THR A 228 -0.36 0.87 -7.59
N GLY A 229 -0.43 -0.21 -6.82
CA GLY A 229 0.40 -1.38 -6.99
C GLY A 229 -0.10 -2.30 -8.10
N SER A 230 0.57 -3.43 -8.16
CA SER A 230 0.44 -4.53 -9.09
C SER A 230 -0.51 -5.59 -8.55
N SER A 231 -0.43 -6.80 -9.09
CA SER A 231 -1.18 -7.97 -8.58
C SER A 231 -0.37 -8.77 -7.55
N TYR A 232 0.81 -8.27 -7.17
CA TYR A 232 1.82 -8.95 -6.39
C TYR A 232 2.21 -8.09 -5.20
N ASN A 233 2.83 -8.71 -4.19
CA ASN A 233 3.22 -8.08 -2.94
C ASN A 233 4.10 -6.84 -3.14
N ASP A 234 3.47 -5.67 -3.07
CA ASP A 234 4.11 -4.38 -3.23
C ASP A 234 4.53 -3.81 -1.88
N THR A 235 5.48 -2.87 -1.90
CA THR A 235 5.95 -2.16 -0.72
C THR A 235 5.97 -0.67 -1.00
N PHE A 236 5.17 0.09 -0.25
CA PHE A 236 5.11 1.54 -0.34
C PHE A 236 5.71 2.21 0.89
N LEU A 237 6.69 3.08 0.67
CA LEU A 237 7.23 3.98 1.67
C LEU A 237 6.72 5.40 1.42
N ALA A 238 5.70 5.79 2.17
CA ALA A 238 5.12 7.13 2.15
C ALA A 238 5.82 8.03 3.18
N SER A 239 6.64 8.95 2.69
CA SER A 239 7.35 9.96 3.50
C SER A 239 6.93 11.39 3.15
N GLY A 240 5.91 11.53 2.30
CA GLY A 240 5.30 12.78 1.89
C GLY A 240 4.36 13.37 2.95
N SER A 241 3.55 14.35 2.53
CA SER A 241 2.58 15.01 3.41
C SER A 241 1.16 14.48 3.26
N LYS A 242 0.77 14.05 2.05
CA LYS A 242 -0.57 13.57 1.69
C LYS A 242 -0.50 12.56 0.55
N ASP A 243 -0.61 11.28 0.85
CA ASP A 243 -0.51 10.20 -0.15
C ASP A 243 -1.82 9.42 -0.27
N VAL A 244 -2.14 8.94 -1.47
CA VAL A 244 -3.23 8.00 -1.74
C VAL A 244 -2.61 6.71 -2.25
N LEU A 245 -2.85 5.60 -1.55
CA LEU A 245 -2.17 4.34 -1.78
C LEU A 245 -3.21 3.25 -2.01
N THR A 246 -3.02 2.50 -3.10
CA THR A 246 -3.80 1.31 -3.44
C THR A 246 -2.81 0.17 -3.65
N GLY A 247 -2.90 -0.90 -2.85
CA GLY A 247 -2.01 -2.06 -2.94
C GLY A 247 -2.23 -2.86 -4.21
N GLY A 248 -3.49 -3.12 -4.55
CA GLY A 248 -3.86 -3.99 -5.66
C GLY A 248 -4.12 -5.41 -5.16
N GLY A 249 -3.51 -6.39 -5.83
CA GLY A 249 -3.60 -7.78 -5.41
C GLY A 249 -2.32 -8.21 -4.68
N GLY A 250 -2.39 -9.28 -3.90
CA GLY A 250 -1.24 -9.80 -3.17
C GLY A 250 -1.32 -9.45 -1.69
N THR A 251 -0.16 -9.43 -1.05
CA THR A 251 0.02 -8.99 0.34
C THR A 251 0.94 -7.79 0.33
N ASP A 252 0.35 -6.61 0.49
CA ASP A 252 1.04 -5.34 0.29
C ASP A 252 1.49 -4.74 1.61
N SER A 253 2.55 -3.94 1.58
CA SER A 253 3.10 -3.29 2.76
C SER A 253 3.09 -1.77 2.63
N PHE A 254 2.39 -1.10 3.55
CA PHE A 254 2.23 0.34 3.60
C PHE A 254 3.00 0.92 4.80
N TYR A 255 4.13 1.57 4.53
CA TYR A 255 4.95 2.26 5.52
C TYR A 255 4.68 3.76 5.47
N ILE A 256 3.87 4.25 6.41
CA ILE A 256 3.53 5.67 6.56
C ILE A 256 4.45 6.28 7.60
N THR A 257 5.42 7.08 7.16
CA THR A 257 6.46 7.64 8.04
C THR A 257 6.23 9.09 8.40
N LYS A 258 5.46 9.83 7.59
CA LYS A 258 5.16 11.26 7.77
C LYS A 258 3.80 11.62 7.19
N GLY A 259 3.29 12.77 7.64
CA GLY A 259 2.12 13.40 7.04
C GLY A 259 0.83 12.62 7.28
N SER A 260 -0.06 12.67 6.30
CA SER A 260 -1.31 11.93 6.30
C SER A 260 -1.40 11.07 5.05
N SER A 261 -2.04 9.90 5.14
CA SER A 261 -2.21 9.02 3.98
C SER A 261 -3.60 8.40 3.98
N THR A 262 -4.12 8.18 2.78
CA THR A 262 -5.30 7.37 2.55
C THR A 262 -4.87 6.07 1.91
N ILE A 263 -5.24 4.94 2.52
CA ILE A 263 -5.07 3.61 1.93
C ILE A 263 -6.46 3.15 1.49
N THR A 264 -6.60 2.65 0.27
CA THR A 264 -7.93 2.44 -0.32
C THR A 264 -8.44 1.00 -0.26
N ASP A 265 -7.58 0.04 0.06
CA ASP A 265 -7.87 -1.36 -0.26
C ASP A 265 -7.24 -2.41 0.67
N LEU A 266 -7.00 -2.10 1.96
CA LEU A 266 -6.49 -3.11 2.90
C LEU A 266 -7.35 -4.39 2.85
N SER A 267 -6.69 -5.53 2.68
CA SER A 267 -7.33 -6.84 2.61
C SER A 267 -6.36 -7.98 2.94
N GLY A 268 -6.88 -9.19 3.12
CA GLY A 268 -6.08 -10.40 3.27
C GLY A 268 -5.06 -10.28 4.42
N ASN A 269 -3.77 -10.28 4.06
CA ASN A 269 -2.66 -10.19 5.01
C ASN A 269 -1.85 -8.89 4.87
N ASP A 270 -2.41 -7.85 4.26
CA ASP A 270 -1.73 -6.57 4.06
C ASP A 270 -1.14 -6.04 5.38
N VAL A 271 -0.04 -5.31 5.26
CA VAL A 271 0.74 -4.78 6.38
C VAL A 271 0.63 -3.27 6.41
N LEU A 272 0.20 -2.72 7.55
CA LEU A 272 0.19 -1.27 7.79
C LEU A 272 1.16 -0.91 8.92
N VAL A 273 2.15 -0.07 8.60
CA VAL A 273 3.09 0.49 9.58
C VAL A 273 2.92 2.01 9.62
N ALA A 274 2.27 2.52 10.67
CA ALA A 274 2.05 3.95 10.87
C ALA A 274 3.00 4.49 11.97
N SER A 275 3.91 5.38 11.59
CA SER A 275 4.85 6.01 12.53
C SER A 275 4.17 7.08 13.39
N ALA A 276 4.82 7.45 14.50
CA ALA A 276 4.35 8.53 15.36
C ALA A 276 4.04 9.83 14.60
N LYS A 277 2.94 10.50 15.01
CA LYS A 277 2.44 11.77 14.44
C LYS A 277 1.93 11.68 13.00
N THR A 278 1.82 10.48 12.43
CA THR A 278 1.12 10.27 11.16
C THR A 278 -0.39 10.22 11.37
N LYS A 279 -1.16 10.42 10.30
CA LYS A 279 -2.60 10.18 10.27
C LYS A 279 -2.93 9.29 9.09
N VAL A 280 -3.55 8.15 9.34
CA VAL A 280 -3.89 7.21 8.27
C VAL A 280 -5.40 6.99 8.27
N SER A 281 -6.02 7.15 7.11
CA SER A 281 -7.40 6.73 6.88
C SER A 281 -7.35 5.55 5.90
N ALA A 282 -7.53 4.33 6.39
CA ALA A 282 -7.48 3.14 5.56
C ALA A 282 -8.87 2.57 5.35
N THR A 283 -9.21 2.21 4.12
CA THR A 283 -10.39 1.43 3.80
C THR A 283 -10.02 -0.05 3.87
N VAL A 284 -10.79 -0.82 4.63
CA VAL A 284 -10.71 -2.29 4.67
C VAL A 284 -11.69 -2.81 3.63
N SER A 285 -11.17 -3.18 2.46
CA SER A 285 -11.98 -3.42 1.27
C SER A 285 -12.55 -4.85 1.19
N ALA A 286 -11.87 -5.79 1.83
CA ALA A 286 -12.24 -7.18 2.02
C ALA A 286 -11.65 -7.68 3.35
N ASN A 287 -12.01 -8.90 3.77
CA ASN A 287 -11.58 -9.43 5.07
C ASN A 287 -10.07 -9.28 5.26
N TRP A 288 -9.67 -8.69 6.40
CA TRP A 288 -8.28 -8.38 6.69
C TRP A 288 -7.88 -8.91 8.07
N THR A 289 -6.76 -9.62 8.12
CA THR A 289 -6.15 -10.11 9.36
C THR A 289 -4.77 -9.49 9.47
N ALA A 290 -4.59 -8.62 10.45
CA ALA A 290 -3.32 -7.98 10.72
C ALA A 290 -2.34 -8.97 11.37
N GLY A 291 -1.12 -9.05 10.83
CA GLY A 291 -0.01 -9.74 11.48
C GLY A 291 0.72 -8.86 12.49
N ASN A 292 1.71 -9.44 13.18
CA ASN A 292 2.57 -8.73 14.14
C ASN A 292 3.53 -7.69 13.52
N THR A 293 3.57 -7.62 12.19
CA THR A 293 4.27 -6.57 11.45
C THR A 293 3.41 -5.33 11.23
N THR A 294 2.09 -5.43 11.44
CA THR A 294 1.21 -4.26 11.44
C THR A 294 1.36 -3.52 12.76
N THR A 295 1.69 -2.23 12.69
CA THR A 295 1.97 -1.40 13.86
C THR A 295 1.33 -0.02 13.75
N ASP A 296 0.87 0.53 14.87
CA ASP A 296 0.41 1.92 14.95
C ASP A 296 1.00 2.65 16.16
N ASP A 297 1.83 3.65 15.86
CA ASP A 297 2.28 4.68 16.81
C ASP A 297 1.70 6.08 16.47
N GLY A 298 0.95 6.17 15.37
CA GLY A 298 0.34 7.36 14.81
C GLY A 298 -1.10 7.56 15.27
N ALA A 299 -1.98 7.79 14.29
CA ALA A 299 -3.42 7.87 14.46
C ALA A 299 -4.07 7.21 13.24
N VAL A 300 -4.30 5.91 13.32
CA VAL A 300 -4.97 5.12 12.28
C VAL A 300 -6.48 5.10 12.50
N THR A 301 -7.23 5.35 11.42
CA THR A 301 -8.66 5.08 11.32
C THR A 301 -8.91 4.06 10.20
N LEU A 302 -9.50 2.94 10.56
CA LEU A 302 -9.93 1.89 9.64
C LEU A 302 -11.41 2.12 9.30
N ASN A 303 -11.78 2.03 8.02
CA ASN A 303 -13.14 2.22 7.54
C ASN A 303 -13.54 0.94 6.81
N LEU A 304 -14.49 0.19 7.35
CA LEU A 304 -14.87 -1.11 6.80
C LEU A 304 -15.88 -0.93 5.66
N ASN A 305 -15.69 -1.71 4.60
CA ASN A 305 -16.74 -1.94 3.62
C ASN A 305 -17.84 -2.86 4.20
N SER A 306 -19.02 -2.82 3.58
CA SER A 306 -20.20 -3.57 4.05
C SER A 306 -19.95 -5.06 4.23
N GLY A 307 -20.08 -5.58 5.46
CA GLY A 307 -20.02 -7.01 5.76
C GLY A 307 -18.60 -7.57 5.73
N VAL A 308 -17.60 -6.73 6.00
CA VAL A 308 -16.19 -7.08 5.99
C VAL A 308 -15.71 -7.31 7.42
N SER A 309 -14.95 -8.38 7.62
CA SER A 309 -14.35 -8.68 8.92
C SER A 309 -12.94 -8.11 9.03
N VAL A 310 -12.58 -7.64 10.23
CA VAL A 310 -11.22 -7.21 10.57
C VAL A 310 -10.75 -7.93 11.84
N ASP A 311 -9.52 -8.42 11.81
CA ASP A 311 -8.86 -9.03 12.97
C ASP A 311 -7.52 -8.35 13.25
N LEU A 312 -7.44 -7.61 14.35
CA LEU A 312 -6.25 -6.88 14.81
C LEU A 312 -5.56 -7.55 16.01
N SER A 313 -5.95 -8.77 16.38
CA SER A 313 -5.48 -9.44 17.60
C SER A 313 -3.95 -9.60 17.67
N ASN A 314 -3.27 -9.67 16.51
CA ASN A 314 -1.81 -9.76 16.43
C ASN A 314 -1.13 -8.43 16.11
N ALA A 315 -1.86 -7.36 15.84
CA ALA A 315 -1.26 -6.05 15.56
C ALA A 315 -0.52 -5.53 16.81
N VAL A 316 0.62 -4.87 16.62
CA VAL A 316 1.40 -4.29 17.72
C VAL A 316 1.11 -2.80 17.78
N VAL A 317 0.20 -2.40 18.66
CA VAL A 317 -0.16 -0.99 18.82
C VAL A 317 0.12 -0.48 20.23
N SER A 318 0.51 0.79 20.31
CA SER A 318 0.88 1.42 21.59
C SER A 318 -0.27 2.18 22.26
N LYS A 319 -1.34 2.51 21.52
CA LYS A 319 -2.50 3.28 22.03
C LYS A 319 -3.85 2.65 21.75
N GLY A 320 -4.02 1.97 20.62
CA GLY A 320 -5.31 1.54 20.07
C GLY A 320 -5.66 2.32 18.80
N LEU A 321 -6.49 1.72 17.95
CA LEU A 321 -6.95 2.24 16.67
C LEU A 321 -8.38 2.75 16.76
N THR A 322 -8.79 3.56 15.77
CA THR A 322 -10.22 3.80 15.51
C THR A 322 -10.69 2.88 14.40
N ILE A 323 -11.75 2.12 14.65
CA ILE A 323 -12.36 1.21 13.67
C ILE A 323 -13.80 1.68 13.44
N ASP A 324 -14.08 2.12 12.22
CA ASP A 324 -15.41 2.53 11.77
C ASP A 324 -16.05 1.34 11.03
N GLY A 325 -16.94 0.65 11.74
CA GLY A 325 -17.79 -0.41 11.20
C GLY A 325 -18.77 0.12 10.15
N SER A 326 -19.29 -0.80 9.37
CA SER A 326 -20.14 -0.54 8.22
C SER A 326 -21.62 -0.79 8.53
N ASN A 327 -22.51 -0.52 7.58
CA ASN A 327 -23.93 -0.89 7.72
C ASN A 327 -24.20 -2.39 7.45
N GLY A 328 -23.18 -3.17 7.08
CA GLY A 328 -23.29 -4.62 6.98
C GLY A 328 -22.84 -5.28 8.28
N SER A 329 -23.21 -6.54 8.47
CA SER A 329 -22.79 -7.32 9.64
C SER A 329 -21.29 -7.60 9.59
N ASP A 330 -20.54 -6.90 10.44
CA ASP A 330 -19.09 -7.01 10.49
C ASP A 330 -18.65 -7.90 11.67
N ASN A 331 -17.47 -8.53 11.54
CA ASN A 331 -16.79 -9.14 12.68
C ASN A 331 -15.51 -8.33 12.94
N ILE A 332 -15.49 -7.59 14.04
CA ILE A 332 -14.42 -6.68 14.40
C ILE A 332 -13.73 -7.23 15.63
N ILE A 333 -12.44 -7.56 15.49
CA ILE A 333 -11.56 -7.88 16.60
C ILE A 333 -10.52 -6.77 16.69
N GLY A 334 -10.54 -6.06 17.81
CA GLY A 334 -9.57 -5.04 18.18
C GLY A 334 -8.21 -5.64 18.52
N SER A 335 -7.35 -4.77 19.00
CA SER A 335 -5.93 -4.97 19.18
C SER A 335 -5.59 -5.19 20.66
N ASN A 336 -4.33 -4.96 21.02
CA ASN A 336 -3.87 -4.93 22.40
C ASN A 336 -3.84 -3.50 23.01
N GLY A 337 -4.29 -2.50 22.26
CA GLY A 337 -4.41 -1.11 22.71
C GLY A 337 -5.84 -0.76 23.12
N ASN A 338 -6.06 0.49 23.53
CA ASN A 338 -7.40 0.99 23.87
C ASN A 338 -8.12 1.43 22.59
N ASP A 339 -8.87 0.53 21.98
CA ASP A 339 -9.50 0.73 20.70
C ASP A 339 -10.80 1.53 20.80
N LEU A 340 -11.10 2.32 19.75
CA LEU A 340 -12.41 2.92 19.54
C LEU A 340 -13.11 2.19 18.40
N ILE A 341 -14.06 1.33 18.74
CA ILE A 341 -14.83 0.55 17.79
C ILE A 341 -16.19 1.24 17.62
N LYS A 342 -16.41 1.89 16.48
CA LYS A 342 -17.71 2.46 16.11
C LYS A 342 -18.52 1.38 15.41
N ALA A 343 -19.49 0.83 16.14
CA ALA A 343 -20.39 -0.18 15.63
C ALA A 343 -21.31 0.41 14.56
N GLY A 344 -21.52 -0.36 13.50
CA GLY A 344 -22.60 -0.16 12.57
C GLY A 344 -23.78 -1.06 12.94
N ILE A 345 -24.14 -1.99 12.05
CA ILE A 345 -25.37 -2.77 12.13
C ILE A 345 -25.04 -4.27 12.18
N HIS A 346 -25.44 -4.92 13.28
CA HIS A 346 -25.38 -6.38 13.47
C HIS A 346 -23.95 -6.93 13.55
N ASP A 347 -23.10 -6.23 14.29
CA ASP A 347 -21.69 -6.52 14.37
C ASP A 347 -21.36 -7.46 15.54
N SER A 348 -20.38 -8.32 15.33
CA SER A 348 -19.65 -9.02 16.39
C SER A 348 -18.42 -8.19 16.74
N LEU A 349 -18.36 -7.69 17.97
CA LEU A 349 -17.36 -6.75 18.44
C LEU A 349 -16.54 -7.40 19.55
N THR A 350 -15.23 -7.48 19.35
CA THR A 350 -14.24 -7.93 20.34
C THR A 350 -13.27 -6.78 20.54
N GLY A 351 -13.13 -6.26 21.76
CA GLY A 351 -12.21 -5.16 22.06
C GLY A 351 -10.76 -5.64 22.03
N GLY A 352 -10.50 -6.82 22.57
CA GLY A 352 -9.17 -7.36 22.76
C GLY A 352 -8.64 -7.01 24.15
N ALA A 353 -7.36 -6.66 24.24
CA ALA A 353 -6.78 -6.23 25.49
C ALA A 353 -6.69 -4.71 25.50
N GLY A 354 -7.05 -4.07 26.61
CA GLY A 354 -7.11 -2.62 26.67
C GLY A 354 -8.30 -2.17 27.50
N SER A 355 -8.51 -0.85 27.54
CA SER A 355 -9.78 -0.25 27.97
C SER A 355 -10.44 0.28 26.71
N ASP A 356 -11.30 -0.54 26.13
CA ASP A 356 -11.85 -0.31 24.79
C ASP A 356 -13.14 0.51 24.86
N THR A 357 -13.46 1.20 23.78
CA THR A 357 -14.70 1.97 23.64
C THR A 357 -15.53 1.43 22.48
N PHE A 358 -16.67 0.83 22.81
CA PHE A 358 -17.69 0.44 21.85
C PHE A 358 -18.68 1.59 21.68
N SER A 359 -18.64 2.25 20.55
CA SER A 359 -19.46 3.42 20.24
C SER A 359 -20.63 3.03 19.35
N PHE A 360 -21.83 3.32 19.84
CA PHE A 360 -23.08 3.09 19.12
C PHE A 360 -23.66 4.44 18.70
N ALA A 361 -23.88 4.62 17.39
CA ALA A 361 -24.51 5.82 16.87
C ALA A 361 -26.01 5.84 17.18
N LYS A 362 -26.64 7.03 17.11
CA LYS A 362 -28.10 7.15 17.17
C LYS A 362 -28.68 6.45 15.94
N GLY A 363 -29.27 5.27 16.18
CA GLY A 363 -29.82 4.41 15.16
C GLY A 363 -28.76 3.58 14.44
N SER A 364 -28.07 2.69 15.16
CA SER A 364 -27.67 1.41 14.56
C SER A 364 -28.97 0.69 14.22
N THR A 365 -29.56 0.99 13.06
CA THR A 365 -30.82 0.35 12.68
C THR A 365 -30.57 -1.14 12.53
N VAL A 366 -31.37 -1.96 13.20
CA VAL A 366 -31.73 -3.25 12.63
C VAL A 366 -32.44 -2.95 11.31
N LYS A 367 -31.85 -3.31 10.16
CA LYS A 367 -32.64 -3.45 8.92
C LYS A 367 -33.58 -4.63 9.13
N GLY A 368 -34.74 -4.32 9.71
CA GLY A 368 -35.72 -5.31 10.18
C GLY A 368 -36.84 -4.71 11.02
N VAL A 369 -36.71 -3.47 11.51
CA VAL A 369 -37.90 -2.72 11.96
C VAL A 369 -38.74 -2.22 10.76
N GLU A 370 -38.19 -2.30 9.53
CA GLU A 370 -38.97 -2.29 8.28
C GLU A 370 -39.51 -3.69 7.92
N LYS A 371 -40.21 -4.34 8.86
CA LYS A 371 -41.50 -5.01 8.60
C LYS A 371 -42.02 -5.70 9.87
N ILE A 372 -43.21 -5.27 10.29
CA ILE A 372 -44.27 -6.07 10.92
C ILE A 372 -44.17 -6.20 12.45
N PHE A 373 -45.21 -5.67 13.09
CA PHE A 373 -45.86 -6.16 14.31
C PHE A 373 -46.13 -7.68 14.22
N GLY A 374 -45.06 -8.47 14.29
CA GLY A 374 -45.03 -9.91 14.01
C GLY A 374 -43.62 -10.47 14.11
N GLY A 375 -43.01 -10.28 15.29
CA GLY A 375 -41.81 -11.00 15.74
C GLY A 375 -40.50 -10.39 15.28
N ILE A 376 -39.69 -9.93 16.25
CA ILE A 376 -38.24 -9.92 16.07
C ILE A 376 -37.82 -11.38 15.87
N THR A 377 -37.68 -11.80 14.61
CA THR A 377 -37.08 -13.09 14.25
C THR A 377 -35.58 -12.98 14.07
N ASP A 378 -35.06 -11.74 14.12
CA ASP A 378 -33.67 -11.44 13.86
C ASP A 378 -32.85 -11.45 15.16
N THR A 379 -32.03 -12.48 15.32
CA THR A 379 -31.03 -12.61 16.40
C THR A 379 -29.80 -11.74 16.17
N THR A 380 -29.74 -11.00 15.07
CA THR A 380 -28.56 -10.22 14.69
C THR A 380 -28.59 -8.89 15.43
N LEU A 381 -28.04 -8.87 16.63
CA LEU A 381 -27.77 -7.66 17.40
C LEU A 381 -26.31 -7.27 17.21
N ASN A 382 -25.98 -6.03 17.54
CA ASN A 382 -24.61 -5.73 17.91
C ASN A 382 -24.29 -6.53 19.18
N THR A 383 -23.22 -7.31 19.13
CA THR A 383 -22.79 -8.21 20.19
C THR A 383 -21.38 -7.85 20.61
N VAL A 384 -21.22 -7.40 21.85
CA VAL A 384 -19.89 -7.23 22.46
C VAL A 384 -19.52 -8.57 23.10
N THR A 385 -18.43 -9.17 22.64
CA THR A 385 -18.11 -10.57 22.93
C THR A 385 -17.18 -10.75 24.14
N ASP A 386 -16.45 -9.72 24.53
CA ASP A 386 -15.40 -9.77 25.55
C ASP A 386 -15.41 -8.57 26.52
N TYR A 387 -16.57 -7.93 26.70
CA TYR A 387 -16.70 -6.73 27.53
C TYR A 387 -16.04 -6.91 28.92
N SER A 388 -15.02 -6.10 29.18
CA SER A 388 -14.24 -6.09 30.42
C SER A 388 -14.82 -5.10 31.43
N LYS A 389 -15.25 -5.59 32.60
CA LYS A 389 -15.70 -4.73 33.70
C LYS A 389 -14.52 -4.06 34.41
N GLY A 390 -14.72 -2.84 34.90
CA GLY A 390 -13.72 -2.15 35.71
C GLY A 390 -14.02 -0.67 35.91
N ALA A 391 -13.18 0.02 36.68
CA ALA A 391 -13.27 1.47 36.78
C ALA A 391 -12.92 2.14 35.43
N VAL A 392 -13.34 3.40 35.25
CA VAL A 392 -13.01 4.18 34.05
C VAL A 392 -11.50 4.20 33.81
N GLY A 393 -11.09 3.82 32.60
CA GLY A 393 -9.68 3.69 32.21
C GLY A 393 -9.05 2.33 32.51
N THR A 394 -9.80 1.38 33.06
CA THR A 394 -9.38 -0.02 33.26
C THR A 394 -10.34 -1.03 32.65
N GLY A 395 -11.66 -0.78 32.75
CA GLY A 395 -12.68 -1.56 32.03
C GLY A 395 -13.11 -0.86 30.75
N ASP A 396 -13.95 -1.55 29.98
CA ASP A 396 -14.45 -1.06 28.70
C ASP A 396 -15.56 -0.03 28.87
N VAL A 397 -15.80 0.72 27.80
CA VAL A 397 -16.75 1.81 27.75
C VAL A 397 -17.78 1.53 26.66
N LEU A 398 -19.05 1.56 27.05
CA LEU A 398 -20.17 1.65 26.12
C LEU A 398 -20.46 3.13 25.91
N GLN A 399 -20.28 3.61 24.68
CA GLN A 399 -20.52 5.00 24.32
C GLN A 399 -21.74 5.11 23.42
N TYR A 400 -22.58 6.12 23.66
CA TYR A 400 -23.70 6.45 22.79
C TYR A 400 -23.55 7.86 22.22
N SER A 401 -24.03 8.10 21.01
CA SER A 401 -23.90 9.43 20.34
C SER A 401 -24.57 10.60 21.08
N SER A 402 -25.47 10.34 22.02
CA SER A 402 -26.06 11.35 22.91
C SER A 402 -25.84 11.02 24.38
N THR A 403 -26.11 11.98 25.26
CA THR A 403 -26.05 11.78 26.71
C THR A 403 -26.90 10.58 27.13
N LEU A 404 -26.30 9.67 27.88
CA LEU A 404 -26.97 8.51 28.45
C LEU A 404 -27.60 8.88 29.80
N LYS A 405 -28.75 8.27 30.09
CA LYS A 405 -29.48 8.46 31.35
C LYS A 405 -30.02 7.13 31.83
N ILE A 406 -29.90 6.86 33.13
CA ILE A 406 -30.51 5.67 33.73
C ILE A 406 -32.03 5.84 33.70
N GLY A 407 -32.75 4.82 33.23
CA GLY A 407 -34.21 4.86 33.14
C GLY A 407 -34.98 4.73 34.45
N GLY A 408 -34.32 4.72 35.61
CA GLY A 408 -34.88 4.26 36.90
C GLY A 408 -36.27 4.78 37.28
N PHE A 409 -37.13 3.87 37.71
CA PHE A 409 -38.44 4.11 38.34
C PHE A 409 -38.88 2.89 39.15
N ASP A 410 -39.72 3.14 40.17
CA ASP A 410 -40.33 2.09 40.99
C ASP A 410 -41.58 1.53 40.27
N ALA A 411 -41.50 0.25 39.89
CA ALA A 411 -42.55 -0.61 39.30
C ALA A 411 -43.62 0.05 38.40
N ALA A 412 -43.48 -0.09 37.08
CA ALA A 412 -44.49 0.24 36.09
C ALA A 412 -44.68 -0.89 35.08
N ASN A 413 -45.94 -1.28 34.81
CA ASN A 413 -46.30 -2.34 33.85
C ASN A 413 -45.55 -3.68 34.06
N GLY A 414 -45.26 -4.06 35.31
CA GLY A 414 -44.53 -5.30 35.62
C GLY A 414 -43.01 -5.20 35.49
N VAL A 415 -42.49 -4.01 35.21
CA VAL A 415 -41.06 -3.71 35.08
C VAL A 415 -40.64 -2.75 36.19
N SER A 416 -39.54 -3.03 36.89
CA SER A 416 -38.89 -2.09 37.81
C SER A 416 -37.44 -1.89 37.38
N ILE A 417 -36.92 -0.66 37.47
CA ILE A 417 -35.56 -0.35 37.01
C ILE A 417 -34.81 0.34 38.14
N ASP A 418 -33.71 -0.29 38.58
CA ASP A 418 -32.87 0.27 39.64
C ASP A 418 -32.27 1.61 39.21
N SER A 419 -32.50 2.64 40.02
CA SER A 419 -32.11 4.02 39.68
C SER A 419 -30.61 4.30 39.74
N LYS A 420 -29.81 3.38 40.27
CA LYS A 420 -28.35 3.50 40.37
C LYS A 420 -27.62 2.71 39.29
N THR A 421 -28.16 1.55 38.93
CA THR A 421 -27.51 0.57 38.03
C THR A 421 -28.22 0.44 36.69
N GLY A 422 -29.50 0.77 36.60
CA GLY A 422 -30.33 0.55 35.42
C GLY A 422 -30.76 -0.90 35.22
N VAL A 423 -30.47 -1.80 36.16
CA VAL A 423 -30.85 -3.22 36.08
C VAL A 423 -32.35 -3.38 36.24
N VAL A 424 -32.93 -4.18 35.35
CA VAL A 424 -34.36 -4.44 35.28
C VAL A 424 -34.74 -5.65 36.13
N SER A 425 -35.84 -5.51 36.86
CA SER A 425 -36.56 -6.62 37.48
C SER A 425 -37.94 -6.75 36.85
N PHE A 426 -38.20 -7.88 36.19
CA PHE A 426 -39.52 -8.23 35.66
C PHE A 426 -40.33 -9.00 36.71
N THR A 427 -41.64 -8.77 36.77
CA THR A 427 -42.55 -9.62 37.57
C THR A 427 -42.63 -11.04 37.02
N SER A 428 -42.44 -11.21 35.70
CA SER A 428 -42.27 -12.48 35.01
C SER A 428 -41.15 -12.32 33.99
N ASN A 429 -40.04 -13.06 34.16
CA ASN A 429 -38.88 -12.93 33.27
C ASN A 429 -39.24 -13.31 31.82
N PRO A 430 -39.04 -12.40 30.84
CA PRO A 430 -39.27 -12.69 29.44
C PRO A 430 -38.33 -13.80 28.93
N THR A 431 -38.84 -14.67 28.08
CA THR A 431 -38.05 -15.77 27.48
C THR A 431 -37.38 -15.40 26.16
N ASP A 432 -37.81 -14.29 25.56
CA ASP A 432 -37.37 -13.81 24.25
C ASP A 432 -37.19 -12.28 24.23
N LEU A 433 -36.36 -11.81 23.29
CA LEU A 433 -35.98 -10.41 23.18
C LEU A 433 -37.16 -9.50 22.85
N ASN A 434 -38.09 -9.97 22.01
CA ASN A 434 -39.23 -9.17 21.57
C ASN A 434 -40.15 -8.83 22.73
N THR A 435 -40.44 -9.81 23.59
CA THR A 435 -41.23 -9.61 24.81
C THR A 435 -40.53 -8.64 25.75
N ALA A 436 -39.24 -8.84 26.04
CA ALA A 436 -38.47 -7.97 26.95
C ALA A 436 -38.42 -6.51 26.48
N VAL A 437 -38.09 -6.28 25.20
CA VAL A 437 -37.97 -4.94 24.61
C VAL A 437 -39.33 -4.25 24.57
N THR A 438 -40.41 -4.99 24.28
CA THR A 438 -41.78 -4.43 24.26
C THR A 438 -42.20 -3.96 25.66
N GLU A 439 -41.93 -4.76 26.69
CA GLU A 439 -42.23 -4.39 28.08
C GLU A 439 -41.42 -3.16 28.52
N LEU A 440 -40.12 -3.12 28.19
CA LEU A 440 -39.23 -1.99 28.51
C LEU A 440 -39.64 -0.70 27.80
N ALA A 441 -39.92 -0.75 26.50
CA ALA A 441 -40.37 0.41 25.74
C ALA A 441 -41.70 0.94 26.31
N THR A 442 -42.63 0.06 26.67
CA THR A 442 -43.90 0.45 27.30
C THR A 442 -43.67 1.15 28.65
N ALA A 443 -42.78 0.61 29.48
CA ALA A 443 -42.44 1.18 30.77
C ALA A 443 -41.78 2.57 30.65
N PHE A 444 -40.79 2.73 29.75
CA PHE A 444 -40.15 4.04 29.47
C PHE A 444 -41.13 5.10 28.99
N ASN A 445 -42.13 4.71 28.20
CA ASN A 445 -43.16 5.63 27.72
C ASN A 445 -44.08 6.15 28.83
N SER A 446 -44.52 5.26 29.72
CA SER A 446 -45.33 5.63 30.88
C SER A 446 -44.63 6.60 31.83
N HIS A 447 -43.29 6.57 31.86
CA HIS A 447 -42.45 7.46 32.68
C HIS A 447 -41.80 8.61 31.89
N HIS A 448 -42.15 8.80 30.62
CA HIS A 448 -41.69 9.91 29.78
C HIS A 448 -40.16 10.07 29.69
N GLN A 449 -39.46 8.95 29.55
CA GLN A 449 -38.01 8.96 29.45
C GLN A 449 -37.55 9.45 28.07
N GLY A 450 -36.50 10.28 28.04
CA GLY A 450 -36.01 10.93 26.81
C GLY A 450 -35.01 10.09 26.01
N ASN A 451 -34.55 10.62 24.87
CA ASN A 451 -33.46 10.02 24.10
C ASN A 451 -32.21 9.79 24.96
N GLY A 452 -31.57 8.63 24.81
CA GLY A 452 -30.41 8.18 25.58
C GLY A 452 -30.77 7.49 26.90
N THR A 453 -32.06 7.27 27.18
CA THR A 453 -32.44 6.51 28.39
C THR A 453 -32.13 5.03 28.18
N PHE A 454 -31.45 4.41 29.14
CA PHE A 454 -31.06 3.01 29.04
C PHE A 454 -31.47 2.16 30.25
N ALA A 455 -31.50 0.85 30.02
CA ALA A 455 -31.68 -0.17 31.05
C ALA A 455 -30.96 -1.48 30.66
N PHE A 456 -30.56 -2.25 31.67
CA PHE A 456 -29.96 -3.58 31.51
C PHE A 456 -30.96 -4.67 31.85
N PHE A 457 -31.02 -5.73 31.05
CA PHE A 457 -31.96 -6.82 31.28
C PHE A 457 -31.40 -8.17 30.85
N GLN A 458 -31.95 -9.24 31.42
CA GLN A 458 -31.65 -10.63 31.05
C GLN A 458 -32.92 -11.34 30.57
N LEU A 459 -32.73 -12.29 29.66
CA LEU A 459 -33.77 -13.25 29.30
C LEU A 459 -33.77 -14.40 30.30
N ASN A 460 -34.94 -14.91 30.67
CA ASN A 460 -35.13 -15.97 31.68
C ASN A 460 -34.52 -15.65 33.08
N GLY A 461 -34.03 -14.43 33.32
CA GLY A 461 -33.32 -14.05 34.54
C GLY A 461 -31.94 -14.69 34.71
N THR A 462 -31.30 -15.12 33.62
CA THR A 462 -29.95 -15.71 33.63
C THR A 462 -29.25 -15.48 32.30
N GLY A 463 -27.92 -15.62 32.27
CA GLY A 463 -27.13 -15.54 31.04
C GLY A 463 -26.57 -14.14 30.81
N PRO A 464 -26.33 -13.73 29.54
CA PRO A 464 -25.75 -12.43 29.23
C PRO A 464 -26.74 -11.29 29.51
N GLU A 465 -26.21 -10.17 29.94
CA GLU A 465 -26.91 -8.89 30.03
C GLU A 465 -27.11 -8.29 28.64
N TYR A 466 -28.27 -7.67 28.45
CA TYR A 466 -28.62 -6.88 27.27
C TYR A 466 -28.77 -5.42 27.69
N LEU A 467 -28.16 -4.52 26.91
CA LEU A 467 -28.32 -3.08 27.07
C LEU A 467 -29.38 -2.59 26.08
N TYR A 468 -30.49 -2.08 26.60
CA TYR A 468 -31.49 -1.35 25.82
C TYR A 468 -31.25 0.15 25.93
N ILE A 469 -31.18 0.87 24.80
CA ILE A 469 -31.04 2.33 24.76
C ILE A 469 -32.16 2.92 23.89
N ALA A 470 -33.02 3.73 24.52
CA ALA A 470 -34.08 4.43 23.84
C ALA A 470 -33.58 5.68 23.11
N SER A 471 -34.13 5.94 21.93
CA SER A 471 -33.63 6.93 20.98
C SER A 471 -34.54 8.15 20.78
N ALA A 472 -35.79 8.06 21.25
CA ALA A 472 -36.78 9.14 21.31
C ALA A 472 -37.94 8.76 22.26
N LYS A 473 -38.79 9.75 22.59
CA LYS A 473 -40.02 9.55 23.36
C LYS A 473 -41.13 9.06 22.44
N GLU A 474 -41.01 7.84 21.94
CA GLU A 474 -42.00 7.23 21.04
C GLU A 474 -42.78 6.15 21.78
N ALA A 475 -44.12 6.18 21.66
CA ALA A 475 -45.08 5.33 22.38
C ALA A 475 -44.96 3.79 22.12
N SER A 476 -43.95 3.37 21.36
CA SER A 476 -43.68 2.00 20.89
C SER A 476 -42.16 1.85 20.66
N PRO A 477 -41.57 0.63 20.74
CA PRO A 477 -40.21 0.41 20.26
C PRO A 477 -40.07 1.01 18.86
N SER A 478 -39.10 1.90 18.69
CA SER A 478 -38.89 2.59 17.43
C SER A 478 -37.75 1.93 16.67
N SER A 479 -37.72 2.13 15.34
CA SER A 479 -36.59 1.73 14.49
C SER A 479 -35.25 2.38 14.85
N HIS A 480 -35.23 3.23 15.88
CA HIS A 480 -34.08 4.01 16.30
C HIS A 480 -33.50 3.54 17.64
N ASP A 481 -34.20 2.66 18.39
CA ASP A 481 -33.72 2.12 19.66
C ASP A 481 -32.62 1.08 19.45
N ASN A 482 -31.69 0.97 20.40
CA ASN A 482 -30.56 0.05 20.31
C ASN A 482 -30.69 -1.05 21.34
N VAL A 483 -30.43 -2.28 20.92
CA VAL A 483 -30.30 -3.44 21.82
C VAL A 483 -28.91 -4.04 21.56
N ILE A 484 -28.10 -4.11 22.60
CA ILE A 484 -26.74 -4.64 22.53
C ILE A 484 -26.65 -5.85 23.46
N GLN A 485 -26.09 -6.95 22.98
CA GLN A 485 -25.80 -8.10 23.83
C GLN A 485 -24.37 -7.98 24.39
N LEU A 486 -24.22 -8.15 25.71
CA LEU A 486 -22.93 -8.13 26.40
C LEU A 486 -22.59 -9.56 26.86
N VAL A 487 -21.83 -10.28 26.03
CA VAL A 487 -21.45 -11.66 26.31
C VAL A 487 -20.49 -11.69 27.51
N GLY A 488 -20.69 -12.65 28.41
CA GLY A 488 -19.86 -12.80 29.62
C GLY A 488 -20.26 -11.89 30.79
N VAL A 489 -21.00 -10.80 30.55
CA VAL A 489 -21.56 -9.97 31.62
C VAL A 489 -22.86 -10.61 32.11
N THR A 490 -22.86 -11.19 33.31
CA THR A 490 -24.02 -11.92 33.85
C THR A 490 -24.69 -11.28 35.08
N SER A 491 -24.19 -10.13 35.52
CA SER A 491 -24.74 -9.35 36.63
C SER A 491 -24.15 -7.94 36.61
N ILE A 492 -24.84 -6.97 37.20
CA ILE A 492 -24.36 -5.59 37.34
C ILE A 492 -24.74 -5.10 38.74
N SER A 493 -23.75 -4.77 39.57
CA SER A 493 -23.93 -4.17 40.90
C SER A 493 -23.50 -2.71 40.97
N GLU A 494 -22.65 -2.26 40.05
CA GLU A 494 -22.17 -0.88 40.01
C GLU A 494 -21.85 -0.41 38.60
N ILE A 495 -22.21 0.84 38.29
CA ILE A 495 -21.87 1.50 37.03
C ILE A 495 -21.28 2.89 37.28
N SER A 496 -20.51 3.38 36.30
CA SER A 496 -20.13 4.77 36.19
C SER A 496 -20.71 5.36 34.91
N LEU A 497 -21.35 6.52 35.03
CA LEU A 497 -22.01 7.21 33.93
C LEU A 497 -21.54 8.67 33.87
N HIS A 498 -20.84 9.03 32.79
CA HIS A 498 -20.37 10.39 32.55
C HIS A 498 -20.71 10.85 31.13
N GLY A 499 -21.78 11.64 31.01
CA GLY A 499 -22.24 12.15 29.73
C GLY A 499 -22.75 11.03 28.83
N SER A 500 -22.01 10.71 27.76
CA SER A 500 -22.30 9.63 26.82
C SER A 500 -21.57 8.31 27.10
N HIS A 501 -20.73 8.26 28.14
CA HIS A 501 -19.89 7.10 28.44
C HIS A 501 -20.45 6.34 29.64
N LEU A 502 -20.71 5.06 29.43
CA LEU A 502 -21.20 4.11 30.42
C LEU A 502 -20.15 3.02 30.63
N THR A 503 -19.76 2.79 31.88
CA THR A 503 -18.84 1.73 32.28
C THR A 503 -19.49 0.88 33.35
N ILE A 504 -19.43 -0.45 33.20
CA ILE A 504 -19.86 -1.40 34.23
C ILE A 504 -18.65 -1.69 35.14
N ILE A 505 -18.76 -1.36 36.42
CA ILE A 505 -17.65 -1.46 37.37
C ILE A 505 -17.60 -2.85 38.00
N SER A 506 -18.73 -3.36 38.48
CA SER A 506 -18.85 -4.68 39.12
C SER A 506 -20.13 -5.39 38.76
#